data_AF-A0A4Q5R8X2-F1
#
_entry.id   AF-A0A4Q5R8X2-F1
#
_cell.length_a   1.000
_cell.length_b   1.000
_cell.length_c   1.000
_cell.angle_alpha   90.00
_cell.angle_beta   90.00
_cell.angle_gamma   90.00
#
_symmetry.space_group_name_H-M   'P 1'
#
loop_
_entity.id
_entity.type
_entity.pdbx_description
1 polymer ?
#
loop_
_entity_poly.entity_id
_entity_poly.type
_entity_poly.pdbx_seq_one_letter_code
_entity_poly.pdbx_strand_id
1 'polypeptide(L)' 'METLVRLLDRLKARQRDLIMEAAQYDTMPADSTLKRIAELENAIAAVEAVAGEEADKQRR' A
#
# COMPACT_ATOMS: atom_id res chain seq x y z
N MET A 1 2.57 -13.39 11.13
CA MET A 1 3.46 -12.25 10.85
C MET A 1 3.96 -12.24 9.41
N GLU A 2 4.61 -13.32 8.94
CA GLU A 2 5.18 -13.38 7.58
C GLU A 2 4.15 -13.15 6.45
N THR A 3 2.91 -13.61 6.63
CA THR A 3 1.82 -13.41 5.67
C THR A 3 1.39 -11.95 5.51
N LEU A 4 1.37 -11.17 6.60
CA LEU A 4 1.05 -9.74 6.58
C LEU A 4 2.18 -8.93 5.94
N VAL A 5 3.44 -9.26 6.25
CA VAL A 5 4.61 -8.63 5.62
C VAL A 5 4.59 -8.87 4.11
N ARG A 6 4.38 -10.11 3.66
CA ARG A 6 4.29 -10.43 2.22
C ARG A 6 3.09 -9.77 1.53
N LEU A 7 1.99 -9.52 2.24
CA LEU A 7 0.86 -8.74 1.70
C LEU A 7 1.24 -7.26 1.57
N LEU A 8 1.83 -6.69 2.62
CA LEU A 8 2.28 -5.30 2.64
C LEU A 8 3.28 -5.00 1.52
N ASP A 9 4.23 -5.90 1.28
CA ASP A 9 5.21 -5.77 0.20
C ASP A 9 4.54 -5.71 -1.17
N ARG A 10 3.55 -6.58 -1.42
CA ARG A 10 2.79 -6.57 -2.68
C ARG A 10 1.97 -5.30 -2.86
N LEU A 11 1.35 -4.80 -1.79
CA LEU A 11 0.58 -3.56 -1.83
C LEU A 11 1.48 -2.35 -2.12
N LYS A 12 2.62 -2.23 -1.42
CA LYS A 12 3.62 -1.17 -1.63
C LYS A 12 4.26 -1.25 -3.01
N ALA A 13 4.52 -2.45 -3.52
CA ALA A 13 4.99 -2.64 -4.89
C ALA A 13 3.95 -2.12 -5.89
N ARG A 14 2.67 -2.51 -5.74
CA ARG A 14 1.61 -2.07 -6.66
C ARG A 14 1.38 -0.55 -6.62
N GLN A 15 1.40 0.07 -5.44
CA GLN A 15 1.28 1.52 -5.30
C GLN A 15 2.43 2.23 -6.03
N ARG A 16 3.67 1.75 -5.84
CA ARG A 16 4.84 2.27 -6.53
C ARG A 16 4.71 2.15 -8.04
N ASP A 17 4.28 1.00 -8.55
CA ASP A 17 4.09 0.78 -9.98
C ASP A 17 3.09 1.77 -10.57
N LEU A 18 1.96 2.01 -9.89
CA LEU A 18 0.95 2.99 -10.33
C LEU A 18 1.49 4.42 -10.33
N ILE A 19 2.26 4.81 -9.30
CA ILE A 19 2.87 6.13 -9.23
C ILE A 19 3.90 6.29 -10.35
N MET A 20 4.74 5.27 -10.58
CA MET A 20 5.75 5.30 -11.64
C MET A 20 5.11 5.33 -13.03
N GLU A 21 4.03 4.57 -13.27
CA GLU A 21 3.24 4.62 -14.50
C GLU A 21 2.63 5.99 -14.72
N ALA A 22 2.03 6.58 -13.69
CA ALA A 22 1.43 7.91 -13.75
C ALA A 22 2.47 9.01 -14.02
N ALA A 23 3.70 8.85 -13.51
CA ALA A 23 4.80 9.78 -13.72
C ALA A 23 5.43 9.71 -15.13
N GLN A 24 5.07 8.74 -15.97
CA GLN A 24 5.56 8.67 -17.36
C GLN A 24 5.00 9.78 -18.24
N TYR A 25 3.89 10.41 -17.83
CA TYR A 25 3.18 11.42 -18.59
C TYR A 25 3.43 12.81 -18.00
N ASP A 26 3.65 13.81 -18.85
CA ASP A 26 3.86 15.21 -18.44
C ASP A 26 2.53 15.94 -18.12
N THR A 27 1.54 15.20 -17.63
CA THR A 27 0.20 15.68 -17.34
C THR A 27 -0.29 15.09 -16.03
N MET A 28 -1.22 15.77 -15.36
CA MET A 28 -1.86 15.22 -14.16
C MET A 28 -2.51 13.85 -14.42
N PRO A 29 -2.33 12.87 -13.52
CA PRO A 29 -3.02 11.59 -13.63
C PRO A 29 -4.53 11.79 -13.54
N ALA A 30 -5.29 10.96 -14.24
CA ALA A 30 -6.75 10.97 -14.13
C ALA A 30 -7.21 10.73 -12.68
N ASP A 31 -8.34 11.32 -12.29
CA ASP A 31 -8.93 11.16 -10.95
C ASP A 31 -9.10 9.69 -10.56
N SER A 32 -9.40 8.82 -11.53
CA SER A 32 -9.49 7.37 -11.31
C SER A 32 -8.16 6.74 -10.90
N THR A 33 -7.03 7.22 -11.43
CA THR A 33 -5.68 6.79 -11.03
C THR A 33 -5.35 7.31 -9.64
N LEU A 34 -5.64 8.58 -9.35
CA LEU A 34 -5.44 9.17 -8.01
C LEU A 34 -6.26 8.42 -6.96
N LYS A 35 -7.51 8.09 -7.26
CA LYS A 35 -8.38 7.31 -6.37
C LYS A 35 -7.84 5.90 -6.09
N ARG A 36 -7.33 5.20 -7.12
CA ARG A 36 -6.72 3.88 -6.95
C ARG A 36 -5.48 3.91 -6.06
N ILE A 37 -4.66 4.96 -6.18
CA ILE A 37 -3.49 5.16 -5.31
C ILE A 37 -3.95 5.38 -3.85
N ALA A 38 -4.93 6.26 -3.63
CA ALA A 38 -5.47 6.52 -2.30
C ALA A 38 -6.13 5.27 -1.65
N GLU A 39 -6.82 4.45 -2.44
CA GLU A 39 -7.39 3.18 -1.97
C GLU A 39 -6.28 2.20 -1.54
N LEU A 40 -5.16 2.13 -2.26
CA LEU A 40 -4.01 1.33 -1.86
C LEU A 40 -3.34 1.86 -0.60
N GLU A 41 -3.22 3.18 -0.44
CA GLU A 41 -2.69 3.80 0.79
C GLU A 41 -3.51 3.41 2.02
N ASN A 42 -4.83 3.48 1.92
CA ASN A 42 -5.73 3.05 2.99
C ASN A 42 -5.54 1.56 3.33
N ALA A 43 -5.41 0.71 2.31
CA ALA A 43 -5.16 -0.72 2.52
C ALA A 43 -3.79 -1.00 3.16
N ILE A 44 -2.75 -0.27 2.75
CA ILE A 44 -1.40 -0.34 3.34
C ILE A 44 -1.45 0.03 4.83
N ALA A 45 -2.07 1.16 5.17
CA ALA A 45 -2.20 1.61 6.55
C ALA A 45 -2.95 0.59 7.42
N ALA A 46 -4.02 -0.02 6.89
CA ALA A 46 -4.76 -1.06 7.59
C ALA A 46 -3.91 -2.32 7.84
N VAL A 47 -3.11 -2.76 6.87
CA VAL A 47 -2.23 -3.92 7.02
C VAL A 47 -1.10 -3.64 8.00
N GLU A 48 -0.53 -2.43 7.98
CA GLU A 48 0.50 -2.01 8.94
C GLU A 48 -0.02 -1.99 10.37
N ALA A 49 -1.24 -1.48 10.58
CA ALA A 49 -1.90 -1.49 11.89
C ALA A 49 -2.07 -2.92 12.43
N VAL A 50 -2.65 -3.82 11.61
CA VAL A 50 -2.85 -5.23 12.00
C VAL A 50 -1.50 -5.93 12.26
N ALA A 51 -0.48 -5.67 11.44
CA ALA A 51 0.85 -6.24 11.66
C ALA A 51 1.47 -5.77 12.98
N GLY A 52 1.29 -4.49 13.34
CA GLY A 52 1.71 -3.94 14.62
C GLY A 52 1.02 -4.62 15.80
N GLU A 53 -0.31 -4.77 15.74
CA GLU A 53 -1.09 -5.46 16.77
C GLU A 53 -0.65 -6.92 16.96
N GLU A 54 -0.42 -7.65 15.88
CA GLU A 54 0.02 -9.04 15.93
C GLU A 54 1.46 -9.19 16.46
N ALA A 55 2.33 -8.21 16.19
CA ALA A 55 3.67 -8.16 16.77
C ALA A 55 3.65 -7.84 18.27
N ASP A 56 2.73 -6.98 18.71
CA ASP A 56 2.51 -6.68 20.14
C ASP A 56 2.00 -7.89 20.90
N LYS A 57 1.03 -8.64 20.33
CA LYS A 57 0.48 -9.86 20.94
C LYS A 57 1.56 -10.93 21.15
N GLN A 58 2.48 -11.10 20.21
CA GLN A 58 3.56 -12.10 20.32
C GLN A 58 4.63 -11.75 21.36
N ARG A 59 4.71 -10.48 21.80
CA ARG A 59 5.68 -10.01 22.80
C ARG A 59 5.17 -10.09 24.24
N ARG A 60 3.87 -10.35 24.43
CA ARG A 60 3.21 -10.47 25.74
C ARG A 60 3.07 -11.94 26.13
#